data_AF-A0A951CU64-F1
#
_entry.id   AF-A0A951CU64-F1
#
_cell.length_a   1.000
_cell.length_b   1.000
_cell.length_c   1.000
_cell.angle_alpha   90.00
_cell.angle_beta   90.00
_cell.angle_gamma   90.00
#
_symmetry.space_group_name_H-M   'P 1'
#
loop_
_entity.id
_entity.type
_entity.pdbx_description
1 polymer ?
#
loop_
_entity_poly.entity_id
_entity_poly.type
_entity_poly.pdbx_seq_one_letter_code
_entity_poly.pdbx_strand_id
1 'polypeptide(L)'
;MKTRRGQGPGARGRRGVAGMVLALIILSACTGIQRDPPIQVWWDMKRQLKFRTEGETGLFPDGRNTRPAPEDTVVRGSTYEDSPFYTGMEGDKYVGRMPVEITPELIHQGQFRFTTYCTPCHDRTGSGRGIVPTRFPTWQPSNLMEDRLVEAADGDIFNVITNGRRTMPSYKTQIVVSDRWAIIAYVRLLQRAAHGTMNDVPEEQKAALQ
;
A
#
# COMPACT_ATOMS: atom_id res chain seq x y z
N MET A 1 61.55 -62.81 33.06
CA MET A 1 60.55 -62.60 31.98
C MET A 1 59.34 -61.87 32.58
N LYS A 2 59.28 -60.53 32.47
CA LYS A 2 58.18 -59.70 33.00
C LYS A 2 57.20 -59.43 31.87
N THR A 3 55.98 -59.94 31.98
CA THR A 3 54.90 -59.75 30.99
C THR A 3 54.28 -58.36 31.15
N ARG A 4 54.26 -57.59 30.04
CA ARG A 4 53.57 -56.29 29.95
C ARG A 4 52.05 -56.52 29.94
N ARG A 5 51.31 -55.89 30.85
CA ARG A 5 49.85 -55.70 30.71
C ARG A 5 49.59 -54.52 29.77
N GLY A 6 48.88 -54.77 28.67
CA GLY A 6 48.45 -53.75 27.72
C GLY A 6 47.35 -52.86 28.29
N GLN A 7 47.54 -51.54 28.21
CA GLN A 7 46.48 -50.55 28.38
C GLN A 7 45.61 -50.56 27.11
N GLY A 8 44.33 -50.90 27.24
CA GLY A 8 43.35 -50.78 26.17
C GLY A 8 43.04 -49.30 25.84
N PRO A 9 42.69 -48.99 24.58
CA PRO A 9 42.44 -47.62 24.15
C PRO A 9 41.20 -47.05 24.85
N GLY A 10 41.34 -45.82 25.33
CA GLY A 10 40.44 -45.18 26.28
C GLY A 10 39.01 -45.00 25.78
N ALA A 11 38.05 -45.46 26.59
CA ALA A 11 36.61 -45.20 26.46
C ALA A 11 36.19 -43.71 26.62
N ARG A 12 37.15 -42.76 26.64
CA ARG A 12 36.89 -41.32 26.86
C ARG A 12 36.34 -40.60 25.62
N GLY A 13 36.69 -41.01 24.41
CA GLY A 13 36.28 -40.32 23.18
C GLY A 13 34.80 -40.50 22.78
N ARG A 14 34.25 -41.71 22.98
CA ARG A 14 32.86 -42.03 22.59
C ARG A 14 31.80 -41.34 23.45
N ARG A 15 32.09 -41.08 24.73
CA ARG A 15 31.17 -40.40 25.66
C ARG A 15 31.00 -38.91 25.36
N GLY A 16 32.06 -38.25 24.89
CA GLY A 16 32.01 -36.83 24.49
C GLY A 16 31.20 -36.59 23.21
N VAL A 17 31.36 -37.45 22.20
CA VAL A 17 30.63 -37.33 20.92
C VAL A 17 29.14 -37.63 21.12
N ALA A 18 28.78 -38.64 21.90
CA ALA A 18 27.37 -38.95 22.20
C ALA A 18 26.68 -37.81 22.98
N GLY A 19 27.39 -37.19 23.95
CA GLY A 19 26.86 -36.04 24.67
C GLY A 19 26.66 -34.81 23.77
N MET A 20 27.57 -34.57 22.83
CA MET A 20 27.49 -33.46 21.88
C MET A 20 26.39 -33.65 20.82
N VAL A 21 26.17 -34.87 20.34
CA VAL A 21 25.04 -35.20 19.44
C VAL A 21 23.70 -35.05 20.17
N LEU A 22 23.60 -35.52 21.42
CA LEU A 22 22.39 -35.36 22.22
C LEU A 22 22.09 -33.88 22.51
N ALA A 23 23.11 -33.08 22.82
CA ALA A 23 22.97 -31.63 23.00
C ALA A 23 22.50 -30.93 21.72
N LEU A 24 23.03 -31.30 20.54
CA LEU A 24 22.60 -30.76 19.25
C LEU A 24 21.15 -31.13 18.91
N ILE A 25 20.68 -32.34 19.24
CA ILE A 25 19.28 -32.75 19.05
C ILE A 25 18.34 -31.94 19.96
N ILE A 26 18.72 -31.74 21.23
CA ILE A 26 17.91 -30.96 22.20
C ILE A 26 17.84 -29.49 21.76
N LEU A 27 18.96 -28.91 21.29
CA LEU A 27 19.01 -27.54 20.76
C LEU A 27 18.18 -27.39 19.47
N SER A 28 18.09 -28.42 18.62
CA SER A 28 17.25 -28.41 17.42
C SER A 28 15.77 -28.66 17.71
N ALA A 29 15.41 -29.22 18.86
CA ALA A 29 14.01 -29.50 19.22
C ALA A 29 13.27 -28.25 19.73
N CYS A 30 14.01 -27.25 20.23
CA CYS A 30 13.44 -26.01 20.77
C CYS A 30 13.32 -24.87 19.74
N THR A 31 13.66 -25.09 18.46
CA THR A 31 13.66 -24.05 17.40
C THR A 31 12.48 -24.15 16.44
N GLY A 32 11.48 -25.00 16.73
CA GLY A 32 10.29 -25.14 15.91
C GLY A 32 9.40 -23.90 15.97
N ILE A 33 9.31 -23.15 14.86
CA ILE A 33 8.27 -22.14 14.68
C ILE A 33 6.92 -22.87 14.72
N GLN A 34 6.04 -22.50 15.66
CA GLN A 34 4.67 -23.03 15.69
C GLN A 34 3.92 -22.56 14.44
N ARG A 35 3.65 -23.52 13.52
CA ARG A 35 2.93 -23.25 12.26
C ARG A 35 1.42 -23.43 12.39
N ASP A 36 0.99 -24.20 13.39
CA ASP A 36 -0.42 -24.46 13.63
C ASP A 36 -1.06 -23.36 14.50
N PRO A 37 -2.36 -23.07 14.29
CA PRO A 37 -3.09 -22.17 15.17
C PRO A 37 -3.00 -22.62 16.63
N PRO A 38 -2.83 -21.69 17.59
CA PRO A 38 -2.73 -22.04 18.99
C PRO A 38 -4.01 -22.71 19.49
N ILE A 39 -3.86 -23.68 20.39
CA ILE A 39 -4.98 -24.37 21.03
C ILE A 39 -5.81 -23.34 21.80
N GLN A 40 -7.09 -23.20 21.46
CA GLN A 40 -8.00 -22.33 22.18
C GLN A 40 -8.75 -23.18 23.21
N VAL A 41 -8.49 -22.96 24.50
CA VAL A 41 -9.11 -23.72 25.60
C VAL A 41 -10.60 -23.37 25.77
N TRP A 42 -10.96 -22.10 25.56
CA TRP A 42 -12.33 -21.62 25.63
C TRP A 42 -12.77 -21.04 24.28
N TRP A 43 -13.77 -21.66 23.66
CA TRP A 43 -14.28 -21.30 22.33
C TRP A 43 -15.51 -20.40 22.35
N ASP A 44 -16.21 -20.35 23.47
CA ASP A 44 -17.61 -19.89 23.63
C ASP A 44 -17.94 -18.58 22.90
N MET A 45 -17.08 -17.56 23.01
CA MET A 45 -17.27 -16.27 22.31
C MET A 45 -16.15 -15.89 21.35
N LYS A 46 -15.14 -16.75 21.14
CA LYS A 46 -14.07 -16.50 20.17
C LYS A 46 -14.56 -16.71 18.74
N ARG A 47 -15.42 -17.71 18.56
CA ARG A 47 -16.15 -17.98 17.32
C ARG A 47 -17.63 -17.82 17.61
N GLN A 48 -18.19 -16.69 17.19
CA GLN A 48 -19.59 -16.37 17.41
C GLN A 48 -20.43 -16.86 16.23
N LEU A 49 -21.69 -17.24 16.51
CA LEU A 49 -22.68 -17.62 15.50
C LEU A 49 -23.27 -16.38 14.79
N LYS A 50 -22.40 -15.53 14.23
CA LYS A 50 -22.75 -14.38 13.41
C LYS A 50 -21.77 -14.24 12.26
N PHE A 51 -22.24 -13.73 11.13
CA PHE A 51 -21.36 -13.41 10.02
C PHE A 51 -20.51 -12.18 10.35
N ARG A 52 -19.20 -12.30 10.17
CA ARG A 52 -18.26 -11.17 10.16
C ARG A 52 -18.18 -10.63 8.74
N THR A 53 -17.86 -9.34 8.59
CA THR A 53 -17.74 -8.66 7.29
C THR A 53 -16.84 -9.46 6.36
N GLU A 54 -15.55 -9.60 6.68
CA GLU A 54 -14.60 -10.41 5.92
C GLU A 54 -14.49 -11.83 6.51
N GLY A 55 -15.57 -12.59 6.41
CA GLY A 55 -15.61 -13.98 6.87
C GLY A 55 -16.03 -14.96 5.78
N GLU A 56 -15.83 -16.24 6.08
CA GLU A 56 -16.24 -17.37 5.24
C GLU A 56 -17.66 -17.85 5.60
N THR A 57 -18.41 -18.34 4.61
CA THR A 57 -19.70 -19.02 4.80
C THR A 57 -19.92 -20.12 3.77
N GLY A 58 -20.55 -21.22 4.18
CA GLY A 58 -21.04 -22.26 3.28
C GLY A 58 -22.39 -21.95 2.62
N LEU A 59 -23.01 -20.79 2.91
CA LEU A 59 -24.31 -20.43 2.35
C LEU A 59 -24.24 -20.01 0.88
N PHE A 60 -23.13 -19.39 0.46
CA PHE A 60 -22.96 -18.86 -0.90
C PHE A 60 -21.87 -19.61 -1.67
N PRO A 61 -22.01 -19.78 -3.00
CA PRO A 61 -21.05 -20.54 -3.81
C PRO A 61 -19.62 -19.98 -3.82
N ASP A 62 -19.46 -18.67 -3.59
CA ASP A 62 -18.17 -17.97 -3.56
C ASP A 62 -17.51 -17.99 -2.18
N GLY A 63 -18.16 -18.57 -1.17
CA GLY A 63 -17.63 -18.70 0.19
C GLY A 63 -17.58 -17.40 0.99
N ARG A 64 -18.05 -16.26 0.44
CA ARG A 64 -17.88 -14.93 1.05
C ARG A 64 -19.11 -14.51 1.86
N ASN A 65 -18.86 -13.98 3.06
CA ASN A 65 -19.90 -13.30 3.84
C ASN A 65 -20.27 -11.94 3.24
N THR A 66 -19.29 -11.17 2.76
CA THR A 66 -19.55 -9.88 2.11
C THR A 66 -20.28 -10.10 0.79
N ARG A 67 -21.46 -9.49 0.66
CA ARG A 67 -22.21 -9.47 -0.59
C ARG A 67 -22.02 -8.12 -1.29
N PRO A 68 -21.81 -8.11 -2.62
CA PRO A 68 -21.87 -6.86 -3.38
C PRO A 68 -23.28 -6.28 -3.26
N ALA A 69 -23.38 -4.95 -3.22
CA ALA A 69 -24.67 -4.30 -3.36
C ALA A 69 -25.25 -4.59 -4.76
N PRO A 70 -26.58 -4.70 -4.91
CA PRO A 70 -27.20 -4.75 -6.23
C PRO A 70 -26.81 -3.53 -7.07
N GLU A 71 -26.78 -3.71 -8.38
CA GLU A 71 -26.51 -2.62 -9.33
C GLU A 71 -27.52 -1.47 -9.14
N ASP A 72 -27.06 -0.24 -9.40
CA ASP A 72 -27.85 1.00 -9.28
C ASP A 72 -28.46 1.29 -7.90
N THR A 73 -27.98 0.64 -6.84
CA THR A 73 -28.41 0.93 -5.47
C THR A 73 -27.78 2.24 -4.98
N VAL A 74 -28.62 3.22 -4.64
CA VAL A 74 -28.20 4.49 -4.03
C VAL A 74 -28.34 4.42 -2.51
N VAL A 75 -27.27 4.77 -1.79
CA VAL A 75 -27.26 4.75 -0.31
C VAL A 75 -27.99 5.97 0.23
N ARG A 76 -28.78 5.80 1.30
CA ARG A 76 -29.43 6.94 1.95
C ARG A 76 -28.39 7.91 2.50
N GLY A 77 -28.52 9.20 2.14
CA GLY A 77 -27.59 10.24 2.56
C GLY A 77 -26.43 10.48 1.59
N SER A 78 -26.45 9.89 0.38
CA SER A 78 -25.48 10.15 -0.69
C SER A 78 -25.98 11.09 -1.79
N THR A 79 -27.00 11.91 -1.50
CA THR A 79 -27.65 12.82 -2.47
C THR A 79 -26.75 13.95 -3.00
N TYR A 80 -25.50 14.05 -2.53
CA TYR A 80 -24.49 15.02 -2.95
C TYR A 80 -23.45 14.44 -3.92
N GLU A 81 -23.58 13.15 -4.29
CA GLU A 81 -22.60 12.44 -5.13
C GLU A 81 -22.48 13.01 -6.55
N ASP A 82 -23.43 13.82 -7.01
CA ASP A 82 -23.38 14.48 -8.32
C ASP A 82 -22.63 15.82 -8.32
N SER A 83 -22.21 16.30 -7.14
CA SER A 83 -21.49 17.59 -7.06
C SER A 83 -20.06 17.49 -7.62
N PRO A 84 -19.47 18.62 -8.07
CA PRO A 84 -18.11 18.65 -8.59
C PRO A 84 -17.06 18.07 -7.65
N PHE A 85 -17.31 18.11 -6.33
CA PHE A 85 -16.43 17.50 -5.33
C PHE A 85 -16.43 15.97 -5.38
N TYR A 86 -17.55 15.30 -5.67
CA TYR A 86 -17.63 13.83 -5.69
C TYR A 86 -17.33 13.23 -7.07
N THR A 87 -17.61 13.96 -8.14
CA THR A 87 -17.43 13.49 -9.53
C THR A 87 -16.16 14.01 -10.19
N GLY A 88 -15.66 15.18 -9.77
CA GLY A 88 -14.64 15.93 -10.53
C GLY A 88 -15.18 16.54 -11.82
N MET A 89 -16.50 16.60 -12.00
CA MET A 89 -17.17 17.10 -13.20
C MET A 89 -18.14 18.25 -12.86
N GLU A 90 -18.23 19.21 -13.78
CA GLU A 90 -19.24 20.28 -13.78
C GLU A 90 -20.00 20.21 -15.10
N GLY A 91 -21.22 19.65 -15.04
CA GLY A 91 -21.94 19.22 -16.24
C GLY A 91 -21.17 18.15 -17.00
N ASP A 92 -21.01 18.34 -18.31
CA ASP A 92 -20.29 17.39 -19.18
C ASP A 92 -18.77 17.60 -19.24
N LYS A 93 -18.22 18.51 -18.42
CA LYS A 93 -16.80 18.88 -18.46
C LYS A 93 -16.12 18.58 -17.14
N TYR A 94 -14.83 18.24 -17.20
CA TYR A 94 -14.00 18.16 -16.00
C TYR A 94 -13.82 19.54 -15.39
N VAL A 95 -13.85 19.61 -14.06
CA VAL A 95 -13.55 20.85 -13.34
C VAL A 95 -12.10 21.22 -13.59
N GLY A 96 -11.86 22.45 -14.04
CA GLY A 96 -10.51 22.93 -14.37
C GLY A 96 -9.57 22.94 -13.16
N ARG A 97 -10.07 23.39 -12.00
CA ARG A 97 -9.33 23.45 -10.73
C ARG A 97 -10.10 22.77 -9.62
N MET A 98 -9.41 22.16 -8.67
CA MET A 98 -10.05 21.50 -7.54
C MET A 98 -10.98 22.45 -6.76
N PRO A 99 -12.16 21.97 -6.31
CA PRO A 99 -13.13 22.80 -5.59
C PRO A 99 -12.78 22.98 -4.09
N VAL A 100 -11.61 22.52 -3.66
CA VAL A 100 -11.14 22.58 -2.27
C VAL A 100 -10.04 23.60 -2.10
N GLU A 101 -9.98 24.22 -0.92
CA GLU A 101 -8.89 25.13 -0.57
C GLU A 101 -7.60 24.34 -0.36
N ILE A 102 -6.50 24.84 -0.95
CA ILE A 102 -5.18 24.23 -0.80
C ILE A 102 -4.53 24.76 0.47
N THR A 103 -4.56 23.96 1.53
CA THR A 103 -3.85 24.24 2.79
C THR A 103 -2.62 23.34 2.95
N PRO A 104 -1.64 23.70 3.80
CA PRO A 104 -0.52 22.83 4.13
C PRO A 104 -0.96 21.45 4.62
N GLU A 105 -2.01 21.39 5.45
CA GLU A 105 -2.56 20.14 5.98
C GLU A 105 -3.10 19.24 4.86
N LEU A 106 -3.81 19.83 3.88
CA LEU A 106 -4.30 19.11 2.71
C LEU A 106 -3.14 18.53 1.89
N ILE A 107 -2.07 19.32 1.69
CA ILE A 107 -0.87 18.88 0.98
C ILE A 107 -0.19 17.74 1.72
N HIS A 108 -0.04 17.81 3.04
CA HIS A 108 0.57 16.75 3.84
C HIS A 108 -0.27 15.47 3.82
N GLN A 109 -1.59 15.57 3.92
CA GLN A 109 -2.50 14.46 3.73
C GLN A 109 -2.34 13.85 2.33
N GLY A 110 -2.26 14.71 1.30
CA GLY A 110 -2.00 14.33 -0.08
C GLY A 110 -0.70 13.57 -0.26
N GLN A 111 0.38 14.05 0.34
CA GLN A 111 1.68 13.37 0.34
C GLN A 111 1.60 12.00 0.97
N PHE A 112 0.95 11.87 2.13
CA PHE A 112 0.78 10.60 2.82
C PHE A 112 0.02 9.59 1.95
N ARG A 113 -1.10 10.03 1.35
CA ARG A 113 -1.92 9.19 0.48
C ARG A 113 -1.23 8.83 -0.83
N PHE A 114 -0.57 9.79 -1.48
CA PHE A 114 0.21 9.53 -2.70
C PHE A 114 1.35 8.54 -2.41
N THR A 115 2.06 8.72 -1.30
CA THR A 115 3.09 7.78 -0.85
C THR A 115 2.55 6.37 -0.65
N THR A 116 1.36 6.25 -0.07
CA THR A 116 0.74 4.96 0.23
C THR A 116 0.25 4.23 -1.04
N TYR A 117 -0.44 4.93 -1.93
CA TYR A 117 -1.19 4.28 -3.03
C TYR A 117 -0.54 4.45 -4.41
N CYS A 118 0.15 5.56 -4.66
CA CYS A 118 0.58 5.96 -6.00
C CYS A 118 2.07 5.68 -6.25
N THR A 119 2.93 5.89 -5.25
CA THR A 119 4.39 5.74 -5.42
C THR A 119 4.90 4.36 -5.84
N PRO A 120 4.23 3.23 -5.52
CA PRO A 120 4.69 1.93 -6.03
C PRO A 120 4.82 1.89 -7.56
N CYS A 121 3.97 2.64 -8.27
CA CYS A 121 4.00 2.76 -9.73
C CYS A 121 4.59 4.09 -10.20
N HIS A 122 4.16 5.22 -9.62
CA HIS A 122 4.52 6.56 -10.10
C HIS A 122 5.81 7.14 -9.49
N ASP A 123 6.46 6.43 -8.57
CA ASP A 123 7.58 6.91 -7.73
C ASP A 123 7.26 8.18 -6.90
N ARG A 124 8.21 8.60 -6.06
CA ARG A 124 8.02 9.75 -5.14
C ARG A 124 8.08 11.11 -5.84
N THR A 125 8.67 11.16 -7.02
CA THR A 125 8.79 12.37 -7.85
C THR A 125 7.70 12.46 -8.91
N GLY A 126 6.89 11.41 -9.09
CA GLY A 126 5.86 11.32 -10.12
C GLY A 126 6.39 10.95 -11.50
N SER A 127 7.64 10.47 -11.63
CA SER A 127 8.27 10.23 -12.93
C SER A 127 7.82 8.92 -13.62
N GLY A 128 7.05 8.08 -12.93
CA GLY A 128 6.60 6.79 -13.46
C GLY A 128 7.60 5.65 -13.31
N ARG A 129 8.70 5.86 -12.58
CA ARG A 129 9.79 4.89 -12.37
C ARG A 129 9.70 4.25 -10.99
N GLY A 130 8.49 3.90 -10.57
CA GLY A 130 8.25 3.19 -9.31
C GLY A 130 8.86 1.78 -9.29
N ILE A 131 8.80 1.14 -8.13
CA ILE A 131 9.32 -0.22 -7.95
C ILE A 131 8.59 -1.25 -8.84
N VAL A 132 7.29 -1.06 -9.07
CA VAL A 132 6.49 -1.96 -9.91
C VAL A 132 6.95 -1.94 -11.37
N PRO A 133 6.97 -0.81 -12.10
CA PRO A 133 7.42 -0.78 -13.50
C PRO A 133 8.90 -1.16 -13.68
N THR A 134 9.74 -0.95 -12.65
CA THR A 134 11.15 -1.42 -12.69
C THR A 134 11.26 -2.94 -12.74
N ARG A 135 10.28 -3.67 -12.19
CA ARG A 135 10.22 -5.15 -12.24
C ARG A 135 9.44 -5.68 -13.44
N PHE A 136 8.65 -4.83 -14.10
CA PHE A 136 7.84 -5.17 -15.28
C PHE A 136 8.08 -4.16 -16.40
N PRO A 137 9.24 -4.20 -17.09
CA PRO A 137 9.69 -3.13 -17.99
C PRO A 137 8.84 -2.98 -19.26
N THR A 138 7.98 -3.95 -19.57
CA THR A 138 7.02 -3.87 -20.69
C THR A 138 5.84 -2.93 -20.41
N TRP A 139 5.69 -2.47 -19.17
CA TRP A 139 4.62 -1.58 -18.75
C TRP A 139 5.21 -0.42 -17.95
N GLN A 140 4.89 0.81 -18.35
CA GLN A 140 5.21 2.01 -17.58
C GLN A 140 4.00 2.92 -17.44
N PRO A 141 3.74 3.42 -16.23
CA PRO A 141 2.78 4.48 -16.02
C PRO A 141 3.30 5.80 -16.62
N SER A 142 2.38 6.73 -16.92
CA SER A 142 2.74 8.05 -17.43
C SER A 142 3.57 8.85 -16.42
N ASN A 143 4.50 9.65 -16.92
CA ASN A 143 5.23 10.63 -16.12
C ASN A 143 4.30 11.82 -15.83
N LEU A 144 3.98 12.03 -14.55
CA LEU A 144 3.05 13.05 -14.09
C LEU A 144 3.56 14.48 -14.33
N MET A 145 4.84 14.64 -14.65
CA MET A 145 5.49 15.94 -14.92
C MET A 145 5.41 16.35 -16.40
N GLU A 146 4.90 15.51 -17.29
CA GLU A 146 4.71 15.87 -18.70
C GLU A 146 3.73 17.04 -18.85
N ASP A 147 4.02 17.99 -19.76
CA ASP A 147 3.20 19.20 -19.98
C ASP A 147 1.72 18.87 -20.20
N ARG A 148 1.42 17.80 -20.95
CA ARG A 148 0.05 17.32 -21.17
C ARG A 148 -0.71 17.02 -19.88
N LEU A 149 -0.03 16.52 -18.84
CA LEU A 149 -0.62 16.22 -17.54
C LEU A 149 -0.56 17.41 -16.58
N VAL A 150 0.41 18.30 -16.74
CA VAL A 150 0.44 19.59 -16.03
C VAL A 150 -0.74 20.47 -16.47
N GLU A 151 -1.05 20.51 -17.76
CA GLU A 151 -2.15 21.28 -18.34
C GLU A 151 -3.52 20.59 -18.22
N ALA A 152 -3.56 19.31 -17.84
CA ALA A 152 -4.81 18.58 -17.67
C ALA A 152 -5.69 19.25 -16.60
N ALA A 153 -7.01 19.16 -16.75
CA ALA A 153 -7.95 19.62 -15.72
C ALA A 153 -7.82 18.76 -14.45
N ASP A 154 -7.92 19.37 -13.27
CA ASP A 154 -7.88 18.64 -11.99
C ASP A 154 -8.95 17.54 -11.92
N GLY A 155 -10.13 17.81 -12.50
CA GLY A 155 -11.20 16.82 -12.63
C GLY A 155 -10.85 15.58 -13.49
N ASP A 156 -9.99 15.70 -14.50
CA ASP A 156 -9.54 14.53 -15.28
C ASP A 156 -8.65 13.63 -14.42
N ILE A 157 -7.75 14.22 -13.62
CA ILE A 157 -6.90 13.47 -12.69
C ILE A 157 -7.77 12.80 -11.62
N PHE A 158 -8.76 13.52 -11.08
CA PHE A 158 -9.74 12.96 -10.13
C PHE A 158 -10.48 11.75 -10.72
N ASN A 159 -10.92 11.85 -11.98
CA ASN A 159 -11.59 10.78 -12.69
C ASN A 159 -10.66 9.57 -12.89
N VAL A 160 -9.40 9.78 -13.24
CA VAL A 160 -8.40 8.70 -13.38
C VAL A 160 -8.18 7.97 -12.05
N ILE A 161 -8.09 8.69 -10.92
CA ILE A 161 -7.97 8.06 -9.60
C ILE A 161 -9.25 7.27 -9.27
N THR A 162 -10.41 7.85 -9.57
CA THR A 162 -11.71 7.27 -9.22
C THR A 162 -12.05 6.06 -10.06
N ASN A 163 -11.98 6.16 -11.39
CA ASN A 163 -12.48 5.14 -12.31
C ASN A 163 -11.36 4.32 -12.97
N GLY A 164 -10.10 4.72 -12.78
CA GLY A 164 -8.96 4.14 -13.49
C GLY A 164 -8.86 4.67 -14.92
N ARG A 165 -7.77 4.30 -15.60
CA ARG A 165 -7.59 4.60 -17.03
C ARG A 165 -6.65 3.59 -17.65
N ARG A 166 -7.12 2.90 -18.69
CA ARG A 166 -6.37 1.85 -19.40
C ARG A 166 -5.87 0.77 -18.43
N THR A 167 -4.58 0.75 -18.15
CA THR A 167 -3.92 -0.22 -17.28
C THR A 167 -3.87 0.21 -15.81
N MET A 168 -4.20 1.47 -15.51
CA MET A 168 -4.32 1.94 -14.14
C MET A 168 -5.69 1.53 -13.56
N PRO A 169 -5.75 0.78 -12.45
CA PRO A 169 -7.01 0.37 -11.84
C PRO A 169 -7.72 1.54 -11.15
N SER A 170 -9.00 1.35 -10.86
CA SER A 170 -9.77 2.24 -9.99
C SER A 170 -9.27 2.17 -8.55
N TYR A 171 -9.20 3.33 -7.90
CA TYR A 171 -8.95 3.47 -6.45
C TYR A 171 -10.21 3.93 -5.68
N LYS A 172 -11.41 3.85 -6.28
CA LYS A 172 -12.66 4.37 -5.69
C LYS A 172 -12.98 3.76 -4.32
N THR A 173 -12.64 2.49 -4.12
CA THR A 173 -12.99 1.75 -2.90
C THR A 173 -11.94 1.90 -1.79
N GLN A 174 -10.68 2.19 -2.14
CA GLN A 174 -9.57 2.32 -1.20
C GLN A 174 -9.33 3.76 -0.74
N ILE A 175 -9.65 4.75 -1.59
CA ILE A 175 -9.37 6.17 -1.34
C ILE A 175 -10.69 6.94 -1.31
N VAL A 176 -10.98 7.57 -0.17
CA VAL A 176 -12.14 8.45 0.00
C VAL A 176 -12.00 9.72 -0.83
N VAL A 177 -13.12 10.34 -1.20
CA VAL A 177 -13.16 11.48 -2.15
C VAL A 177 -12.26 12.65 -1.73
N SER A 178 -12.29 13.04 -0.46
CA SER A 178 -11.44 14.12 0.07
C SER A 178 -9.95 13.84 -0.12
N ASP A 179 -9.54 12.60 0.09
CA ASP A 179 -8.15 12.16 -0.07
C ASP A 179 -7.72 12.13 -1.53
N ARG A 180 -8.65 11.98 -2.49
CA ARG A 180 -8.33 12.08 -3.93
C ARG A 180 -7.96 13.52 -4.29
N TRP A 181 -8.71 14.51 -3.79
CA TRP A 181 -8.34 15.92 -3.96
C TRP A 181 -7.03 16.28 -3.25
N ALA A 182 -6.80 15.73 -2.06
CA ALA A 182 -5.52 15.88 -1.37
C ALA A 182 -4.34 15.35 -2.21
N ILE A 183 -4.49 14.16 -2.81
CA ILE A 183 -3.50 13.59 -3.73
C ILE A 183 -3.26 14.53 -4.91
N ILE A 184 -4.32 15.08 -5.52
CA ILE A 184 -4.19 16.01 -6.65
C ILE A 184 -3.44 17.27 -6.21
N ALA A 185 -3.75 17.85 -5.04
CA ALA A 185 -3.01 18.99 -4.50
C ALA A 185 -1.51 18.69 -4.35
N TYR A 186 -1.17 17.50 -3.86
CA TYR A 186 0.22 17.06 -3.79
C TYR A 186 0.86 16.85 -5.17
N VAL A 187 0.14 16.29 -6.14
CA VAL A 187 0.63 16.16 -7.52
C VAL A 187 0.90 17.53 -8.14
N ARG A 188 0.02 18.52 -7.93
CA ARG A 188 0.24 19.90 -8.38
C ARG A 188 1.46 20.54 -7.72
N LEU A 189 1.69 20.28 -6.43
CA LEU A 189 2.91 20.70 -5.76
C LEU A 189 4.15 20.07 -6.40
N LEU A 190 4.15 18.76 -6.67
CA LEU A 190 5.26 18.07 -7.33
C LEU A 190 5.54 18.66 -8.73
N GLN A 191 4.50 18.91 -9.51
CA GLN A 191 4.62 19.55 -10.83
C GLN A 191 5.25 20.95 -10.70
N ARG A 192 4.81 21.76 -9.75
CA ARG A 192 5.40 23.09 -9.51
C ARG A 192 6.85 23.01 -9.03
N ALA A 193 7.19 22.02 -8.21
CA ALA A 193 8.56 21.81 -7.75
C ALA A 193 9.50 21.34 -8.88
N ALA A 194 8.98 20.54 -9.83
CA ALA A 194 9.76 20.05 -10.96
C ALA A 194 9.98 21.12 -12.06
N HIS A 195 9.01 22.01 -12.25
CA HIS A 195 9.01 23.06 -13.29
C HIS A 195 9.33 24.46 -12.73
N GLY A 196 9.74 24.56 -11.47
CA GLY A 196 10.03 25.83 -10.82
C GLY A 196 11.21 26.56 -11.47
N THR A 197 11.05 27.87 -11.65
CA THR A 197 12.08 28.77 -12.17
C THR A 197 12.58 29.71 -11.08
N MET A 198 13.71 30.39 -11.30
CA MET A 198 14.20 31.43 -10.38
C MET A 198 13.21 32.59 -10.20
N ASN A 199 12.23 32.75 -11.09
CA ASN A 199 11.19 33.77 -10.97
C ASN A 199 10.11 33.39 -9.95
N ASP A 200 9.98 32.11 -9.60
CA ASP A 200 9.01 31.62 -8.62
C ASP A 200 9.47 31.79 -7.17
N VAL A 201 10.76 32.08 -6.97
CA VAL A 201 11.38 32.24 -5.66
C VAL A 201 11.23 33.69 -5.19
N PRO A 202 10.71 33.95 -3.97
CA PRO A 202 10.68 35.30 -3.39
C PRO A 202 12.08 35.94 -3.38
N GLU A 203 12.18 37.24 -3.66
CA GLU A 203 13.47 37.96 -3.80
C GLU A 203 14.40 37.75 -2.60
N GLU A 204 13.83 37.71 -1.39
CA GLU A 204 14.54 37.47 -0.13
C GLU A 204 15.20 36.07 -0.04
N GLN A 205 14.68 35.08 -0.78
CA GLN A 205 15.20 33.71 -0.80
C GLN A 205 16.14 33.45 -1.99
N LYS A 206 16.14 34.31 -3.02
CA LYS A 206 16.99 34.11 -4.21
C LYS A 206 18.48 34.13 -3.89
N ALA A 207 18.90 34.96 -2.94
CA ALA A 207 20.30 35.05 -2.52
C ALA A 207 20.83 33.77 -1.86
N ALA A 208 19.95 32.93 -1.30
CA ALA A 208 20.33 31.68 -0.64
C ALA A 208 20.51 30.49 -1.62
N LEU A 209 20.18 30.68 -2.90
CA LEU A 209 20.24 29.64 -3.94
C LEU A 209 21.38 29.85 -4.96
N GLN A 210 22.16 30.93 -4.82
CA GLN A 210 23.35 31.24 -5.62
C GLN A 210 24.62 30.75 -4.92
#